data_AF-A0A0G0BJG0-F1
#
_entry.id   AF-A0A0G0BJG0-F1
#
_cell.length_a   1.000
_cell.length_b   1.000
_cell.length_c   1.000
_cell.angle_alpha   90.00
_cell.angle_beta   90.00
_cell.angle_gamma   90.00
#
_symmetry.space_group_name_H-M   'P 1'
#
loop_
_entity.id
_entity.type
_entity.pdbx_description
1 polymer ?
#
loop_
_entity_poly.entity_id
_entity_poly.type
_entity_poly.pdbx_seq_one_letter_code
_entity_poly.pdbx_strand_id
1 'polypeptide(L)'
;MPPVLFEYLRSVGFKLDEKTWSWLLTQGSDRDNTIYHEVGRALCGNSEGVSREFADHHFQDGGGRGALGGKKSYREAVSAVSTDLSPERQGILYAVKDNSAPYLERLGINWGEVEASLKKDPEKIDVLGRLISRGGKTAVLQDKAKSFLFGDASKESPIGNRNVVYDATAQKWLSDNYPEEKCDGNAVDIARSLGAKLMSRELHDHWVTLLEESPNQETWDYLDTDEKTREAGFALCCDRGRVGKDSASILSRDWGLRCALEVSKA
;
A
#
# COMPACT_ATOMS: atom_id res chain seq x y z
N MET A 1 -13.97 6.47 18.43
CA MET A 1 -13.12 6.04 17.30
C MET A 1 -12.44 4.75 17.73
N PRO A 2 -12.43 3.68 16.92
CA PRO A 2 -11.58 2.54 17.23
C PRO A 2 -10.16 3.07 17.42
N PRO A 3 -9.37 2.60 18.40
CA PRO A 3 -7.94 2.87 18.44
C PRO A 3 -7.38 2.66 17.04
N VAL A 4 -7.98 1.69 16.34
CA VAL A 4 -7.63 1.23 15.03
C VAL A 4 -7.63 2.29 13.89
N LEU A 5 -8.40 3.35 14.05
CA LEU A 5 -8.48 4.42 13.06
C LEU A 5 -7.60 5.63 13.44
N PHE A 6 -7.21 5.71 14.72
CA PHE A 6 -6.46 6.81 15.33
C PHE A 6 -5.02 6.91 14.79
N GLU A 7 -4.28 5.80 14.75
CA GLU A 7 -2.88 5.86 14.30
C GLU A 7 -2.71 5.77 12.77
N TYR A 8 -3.69 5.21 12.04
CA TYR A 8 -3.71 5.30 10.57
C TYR A 8 -3.75 6.77 10.13
N LEU A 9 -4.68 7.56 10.69
CA LEU A 9 -4.81 8.99 10.40
C LEU A 9 -3.55 9.77 10.81
N ARG A 10 -2.91 9.42 11.93
CA ARG A 10 -1.64 10.02 12.35
C ARG A 10 -0.47 9.67 11.39
N SER A 11 -0.42 8.43 10.89
CA SER A 11 0.65 7.93 10.02
C SER A 11 0.65 8.56 8.61
N VAL A 12 -0.52 8.97 8.12
CA VAL A 12 -0.67 9.72 6.86
C VAL A 12 -0.54 11.24 7.05
N GLY A 13 -0.08 11.69 8.23
CA GLY A 13 0.24 13.09 8.51
C GLY A 13 -0.95 13.99 8.84
N PHE A 14 -2.11 13.42 9.22
CA PHE A 14 -3.33 14.16 9.53
C PHE A 14 -3.21 14.88 10.90
N LYS A 15 -3.31 16.20 10.93
CA LYS A 15 -3.18 17.03 12.16
C LYS A 15 -4.54 17.55 12.62
N LEU A 16 -5.04 17.07 13.76
CA LEU A 16 -6.09 17.76 14.53
C LEU A 16 -5.44 18.63 15.64
N ASP A 17 -6.18 19.58 16.21
CA ASP A 17 -5.70 20.36 17.35
C ASP A 17 -5.82 19.57 18.68
N GLU A 18 -4.99 19.89 19.68
CA GLU A 18 -4.93 19.16 20.97
C GLU A 18 -6.26 19.08 21.71
N LYS A 19 -7.15 20.06 21.52
CA LYS A 19 -8.47 20.10 22.15
C LYS A 19 -9.41 19.07 21.52
N THR A 20 -9.40 18.99 20.19
CA THR A 20 -10.13 17.98 19.41
C THR A 20 -9.59 16.57 19.68
N TRP A 21 -8.26 16.43 19.87
CA TRP A 21 -7.64 15.18 20.30
C TRP A 21 -8.05 14.75 21.71
N SER A 22 -8.07 15.68 22.68
CA SER A 22 -8.40 15.37 24.08
C SER A 22 -9.87 14.99 24.28
N TRP A 23 -10.78 15.49 23.43
CA TRP A 23 -12.22 15.22 23.52
C TRP A 23 -12.63 13.88 22.87
N LEU A 24 -11.91 13.42 21.83
CA LEU A 24 -12.10 12.09 21.22
C LEU A 24 -11.79 10.93 22.19
N LEU A 25 -11.05 11.19 23.27
CA LEU A 25 -10.59 10.22 24.25
C LEU A 25 -11.47 10.15 25.53
N THR A 26 -12.38 11.10 25.75
CA THR A 26 -13.20 11.14 26.97
C THR A 26 -14.40 10.20 26.87
N GLN A 27 -14.46 9.15 27.70
CA GLN A 27 -15.60 8.22 27.69
C GLN A 27 -16.81 8.80 28.41
N GLY A 28 -17.89 9.07 27.65
CA GLY A 28 -19.20 9.45 28.18
C GLY A 28 -19.85 10.69 27.57
N SER A 29 -19.25 11.36 26.57
CA SER A 29 -19.88 12.54 25.97
C SER A 29 -21.00 12.19 24.99
N ASP A 30 -22.13 12.88 25.15
CA ASP A 30 -23.21 13.04 24.17
C ASP A 30 -22.62 13.36 22.79
N ARG A 31 -22.97 12.57 21.77
CA ARG A 31 -22.30 12.60 20.47
C ARG A 31 -23.09 13.41 19.45
N ASP A 32 -22.78 14.69 19.43
CA ASP A 32 -23.20 15.69 18.46
C ASP A 32 -22.78 15.33 17.01
N ASN A 33 -23.56 15.80 16.04
CA ASN A 33 -23.51 15.46 14.60
C ASN A 33 -22.22 15.90 13.86
N THR A 34 -21.27 16.54 14.55
CA THR A 34 -20.13 17.27 13.96
C THR A 34 -18.92 16.40 13.62
N ILE A 35 -18.67 15.30 14.34
CA ILE A 35 -17.46 14.45 14.11
C ILE A 35 -17.53 13.68 12.80
N TYR A 36 -18.71 13.21 12.38
CA TYR A 36 -18.86 12.41 11.15
C TYR A 36 -18.63 13.24 9.89
N HIS A 37 -19.05 14.51 9.90
CA HIS A 37 -18.73 15.48 8.86
C HIS A 37 -17.21 15.75 8.77
N GLU A 38 -16.46 15.67 9.87
CA GLU A 38 -15.00 15.79 9.85
C GLU A 38 -14.28 14.52 9.37
N VAL A 39 -14.79 13.33 9.71
CA VAL A 39 -14.36 12.06 9.08
C VAL A 39 -14.65 12.07 7.58
N GLY A 40 -15.80 12.63 7.16
CA GLY A 40 -16.13 12.86 5.75
C GLY A 40 -15.24 13.91 5.07
N ARG A 41 -14.86 14.99 5.76
CA ARG A 41 -13.88 15.98 5.26
C ARG A 41 -12.47 15.41 5.13
N ALA A 42 -12.04 14.54 6.05
CA ALA A 42 -10.74 13.87 6.07
C ALA A 42 -10.60 12.80 4.97
N LEU A 43 -11.70 12.12 4.64
CA LEU A 43 -11.75 11.12 3.56
C LEU A 43 -11.96 11.76 2.17
N CYS A 44 -12.57 12.95 2.08
CA CYS A 44 -13.02 13.56 0.80
C CYS A 44 -12.37 14.89 0.39
N GLY A 45 -11.35 15.39 1.10
CA GLY A 45 -10.57 16.58 0.68
C GLY A 45 -11.41 17.84 0.42
N ASN A 46 -11.81 18.54 1.48
CA ASN A 46 -12.23 19.96 1.53
C ASN A 46 -13.16 20.58 0.46
N SER A 47 -13.90 19.82 -0.36
CA SER A 47 -15.04 20.37 -1.10
C SER A 47 -16.32 20.18 -0.27
N GLU A 48 -16.71 21.20 0.49
CA GLU A 48 -17.85 21.18 1.44
C GLU A 48 -19.20 20.75 0.82
N GLY A 49 -19.36 20.82 -0.50
CA GLY A 49 -20.60 20.44 -1.20
C GLY A 49 -20.87 18.93 -1.20
N VAL A 50 -19.84 18.09 -1.43
CA VAL A 50 -20.00 16.64 -1.68
C VAL A 50 -20.33 15.86 -0.41
N SER A 51 -19.77 16.28 0.73
CA SER A 51 -20.00 15.65 2.04
C SER A 51 -21.42 15.82 2.57
N ARG A 52 -22.13 16.85 2.12
CA ARG A 52 -23.49 17.16 2.57
C ARG A 52 -24.52 16.44 1.71
N GLU A 53 -24.37 16.50 0.38
CA GLU A 53 -25.22 15.72 -0.53
C GLU A 53 -25.10 14.21 -0.29
N PHE A 54 -23.91 13.66 -0.03
CA PHE A 54 -23.75 12.22 0.26
C PHE A 54 -24.46 11.78 1.56
N ALA A 55 -24.39 12.62 2.59
CA ALA A 55 -25.07 12.38 3.86
C ALA A 55 -26.60 12.48 3.72
N ASP A 56 -27.09 13.51 3.03
CA ASP A 56 -28.53 13.74 2.84
C ASP A 56 -29.17 12.74 1.85
N HIS A 57 -28.43 12.23 0.85
CA HIS A 57 -28.95 11.28 -0.15
C HIS A 57 -28.98 9.83 0.34
N HIS A 58 -28.09 9.44 1.26
CA HIS A 58 -27.99 8.06 1.78
C HIS A 58 -28.62 7.87 3.16
N PHE A 59 -28.85 8.94 3.91
CA PHE A 59 -29.40 8.92 5.25
C PHE A 59 -30.56 9.92 5.34
N GLN A 60 -31.59 9.72 4.51
CA GLN A 60 -32.78 10.57 4.51
C GLN A 60 -33.57 10.43 5.83
N ASP A 61 -33.78 11.59 6.44
CA ASP A 61 -34.76 11.95 7.47
C ASP A 61 -34.82 11.08 8.75
N GLY A 62 -34.81 11.64 9.95
CA GLY A 62 -35.30 12.94 10.36
C GLY A 62 -35.72 12.78 11.82
N GLY A 63 -35.70 13.88 12.56
CA GLY A 63 -35.87 13.90 14.01
C GLY A 63 -37.13 13.20 14.55
N GLY A 64 -37.12 12.98 15.85
CA GLY A 64 -38.31 12.55 16.59
C GLY A 64 -38.01 11.42 17.54
N ARG A 65 -38.11 11.73 18.82
CA ARG A 65 -38.26 10.72 19.87
C ARG A 65 -39.46 9.84 19.52
N GLY A 66 -39.24 8.54 19.38
CA GLY A 66 -40.34 7.58 19.47
C GLY A 66 -40.25 6.45 18.47
N ALA A 67 -40.36 5.26 19.03
CA ALA A 67 -40.81 4.03 18.40
C ALA A 67 -39.77 3.19 17.63
N LEU A 68 -39.90 1.91 17.95
CA LEU A 68 -39.42 0.72 17.24
C LEU A 68 -38.03 0.22 17.64
N GLY A 69 -38.11 -0.84 18.44
CA GLY A 69 -37.00 -1.65 18.89
C GLY A 69 -36.30 -2.37 17.75
N GLY A 70 -35.04 -2.65 18.03
CA GLY A 70 -34.08 -3.13 17.05
C GLY A 70 -32.73 -2.46 17.27
N LYS A 71 -32.36 -2.21 18.53
CA LYS A 71 -31.06 -1.63 18.87
C LYS A 71 -29.99 -2.69 18.65
N LYS A 72 -29.54 -2.89 17.42
CA LYS A 72 -28.11 -3.18 17.24
C LYS A 72 -27.37 -1.87 17.51
N SER A 73 -26.98 -1.68 18.76
CA SER A 73 -26.34 -0.43 19.17
C SER A 73 -25.04 -0.25 18.39
N TYR A 74 -24.61 0.99 18.14
CA TYR A 74 -23.27 1.33 17.63
C TYR A 74 -22.15 0.52 18.33
N ARG A 75 -22.37 0.11 19.59
CA ARG A 75 -21.48 -0.73 20.40
C ARG A 75 -21.40 -2.18 19.93
N GLU A 76 -22.49 -2.76 19.44
CA GLU A 76 -22.51 -4.09 18.80
C GLU A 76 -21.91 -4.04 17.39
N ALA A 77 -22.11 -2.93 16.67
CA ALA A 77 -21.45 -2.69 15.40
C ALA A 77 -19.92 -2.52 15.56
N VAL A 78 -19.47 -1.91 16.67
CA VAL A 78 -18.04 -1.73 16.99
C VAL A 78 -17.42 -2.98 17.65
N SER A 79 -18.16 -3.75 18.46
CA SER A 79 -17.66 -5.03 19.01
C SER A 79 -17.59 -6.14 17.96
N ALA A 80 -18.29 -5.98 16.83
CA ALA A 80 -18.14 -6.83 15.65
C ALA A 80 -16.90 -6.46 14.80
N VAL A 81 -16.21 -5.34 15.11
CA VAL A 81 -14.92 -5.00 14.51
C VAL A 81 -13.84 -5.75 15.27
N SER A 82 -13.33 -6.82 14.66
CA SER A 82 -12.28 -7.71 15.19
C SER A 82 -11.09 -6.94 15.80
N THR A 83 -10.68 -7.37 17.01
CA THR A 83 -9.69 -6.73 17.90
C THR A 83 -8.27 -7.23 17.71
N ASP A 84 -8.01 -7.99 16.66
CA ASP A 84 -6.81 -8.84 16.59
C ASP A 84 -5.57 -8.09 16.04
N LEU A 85 -5.75 -6.86 15.56
CA LEU A 85 -4.71 -6.06 14.95
C LEU A 85 -4.73 -4.60 15.40
N SER A 86 -3.56 -3.98 15.28
CA SER A 86 -3.37 -2.57 15.56
C SER A 86 -4.11 -1.70 14.53
N PRO A 87 -4.28 -0.43 14.86
CA PRO A 87 -4.82 0.59 13.98
C PRO A 87 -4.30 0.71 12.57
N GLU A 88 -3.03 0.98 12.55
CA GLU A 88 -2.21 1.14 11.40
C GLU A 88 -2.32 -0.12 10.56
N ARG A 89 -2.22 -1.29 11.20
CA ARG A 89 -2.33 -2.59 10.53
C ARG A 89 -3.68 -2.82 9.88
N GLN A 90 -4.80 -2.44 10.50
CA GLN A 90 -6.11 -2.54 9.85
C GLN A 90 -6.24 -1.57 8.68
N GLY A 91 -5.70 -0.35 8.81
CA GLY A 91 -5.65 0.62 7.72
C GLY A 91 -4.82 0.10 6.54
N ILE A 92 -3.67 -0.52 6.83
CA ILE A 92 -2.82 -1.17 5.83
C ILE A 92 -3.58 -2.33 5.17
N LEU A 93 -4.22 -3.21 5.94
CA LEU A 93 -5.01 -4.31 5.39
C LEU A 93 -6.12 -3.82 4.46
N TYR A 94 -6.80 -2.73 4.83
CA TYR A 94 -7.80 -2.11 3.99
C TYR A 94 -7.22 -1.58 2.67
N ALA A 95 -6.10 -0.86 2.73
CA ALA A 95 -5.41 -0.36 1.53
C ALA A 95 -4.95 -1.51 0.62
N VAL A 96 -4.38 -2.58 1.20
CA VAL A 96 -3.96 -3.77 0.45
C VAL A 96 -5.16 -4.48 -0.17
N LYS A 97 -6.29 -4.57 0.54
CA LYS A 97 -7.54 -5.14 0.01
C LYS A 97 -8.02 -4.39 -1.22
N ASP A 98 -8.13 -3.07 -1.09
CA ASP A 98 -8.59 -2.19 -2.16
C ASP A 98 -7.68 -2.27 -3.38
N ASN A 99 -6.36 -2.21 -3.16
CA ASN A 99 -5.36 -2.38 -4.21
C ASN A 99 -5.44 -3.75 -4.91
N SER A 100 -5.81 -4.80 -4.17
CA SER A 100 -5.86 -6.18 -4.68
C SER A 100 -7.16 -6.51 -5.42
N ALA A 101 -8.24 -5.79 -5.15
CA ALA A 101 -9.58 -6.06 -5.69
C ALA A 101 -9.62 -6.40 -7.21
N PRO A 102 -8.99 -5.62 -8.12
CA PRO A 102 -9.04 -5.92 -9.56
C PRO A 102 -8.29 -7.21 -9.97
N TYR A 103 -7.38 -7.70 -9.13
CA TYR A 103 -6.55 -8.87 -9.41
C TYR A 103 -7.12 -10.15 -8.78
N LEU A 104 -7.72 -10.05 -7.59
CA LEU A 104 -8.25 -11.20 -6.86
C LEU A 104 -9.32 -11.95 -7.65
N GLU A 105 -10.19 -11.24 -8.37
CA GLU A 105 -11.24 -11.85 -9.20
C GLU A 105 -10.63 -12.69 -10.34
N ARG A 106 -9.63 -12.15 -11.04
CA ARG A 106 -8.94 -12.84 -12.15
C ARG A 106 -8.14 -14.05 -11.67
N LEU A 107 -7.61 -13.96 -10.45
CA LEU A 107 -6.85 -15.03 -9.82
C LEU A 107 -7.75 -16.06 -9.11
N GLY A 108 -9.04 -15.78 -8.94
CA GLY A 108 -9.96 -16.61 -8.15
C GLY A 108 -9.57 -16.71 -6.67
N ILE A 109 -8.88 -15.71 -6.12
CA ILE A 109 -8.40 -15.72 -4.72
C ILE A 109 -9.46 -15.08 -3.82
N ASN A 110 -9.79 -15.76 -2.71
CA ASN A 110 -10.65 -15.19 -1.68
C ASN A 110 -9.85 -14.26 -0.75
N TRP A 111 -10.26 -12.99 -0.63
CA TRP A 111 -9.62 -12.04 0.28
C TRP A 111 -9.55 -12.51 1.73
N GLY A 112 -10.57 -13.24 2.21
CA GLY A 112 -10.59 -13.78 3.57
C GLY A 112 -9.41 -14.71 3.87
N GLU A 113 -8.93 -15.48 2.88
CA GLU A 113 -7.74 -16.34 3.02
C GLU A 113 -6.45 -15.52 3.11
N VAL A 114 -6.35 -14.47 2.28
CA VAL A 114 -5.25 -13.52 2.29
C VAL A 114 -5.19 -12.79 3.63
N GLU A 115 -6.33 -12.27 4.10
CA GLU A 115 -6.46 -11.56 5.37
C GLU A 115 -6.12 -12.46 6.56
N ALA A 116 -6.58 -13.72 6.56
CA ALA A 116 -6.22 -14.69 7.59
C ALA A 116 -4.72 -14.98 7.62
N SER A 117 -4.09 -15.08 6.45
CA SER A 117 -2.64 -15.29 6.32
C SER A 117 -1.85 -14.10 6.84
N LEU A 118 -2.26 -12.87 6.49
CA LEU A 118 -1.64 -11.64 7.00
C LEU A 118 -1.85 -11.45 8.52
N LYS A 119 -3.01 -11.83 9.05
CA LYS A 119 -3.28 -11.78 10.50
C LYS A 119 -2.42 -12.76 11.30
N LYS A 120 -2.00 -13.88 10.71
CA LYS A 120 -1.05 -14.83 11.33
C LYS A 120 0.39 -14.33 11.30
N ASP A 121 0.74 -13.42 10.40
CA ASP A 121 2.06 -12.80 10.29
C ASP A 121 1.96 -11.26 10.27
N PRO A 122 1.66 -10.62 11.41
CA PRO A 122 1.47 -9.17 11.47
C PRO A 122 2.70 -8.35 11.05
N GLU A 123 3.92 -8.92 11.11
CA GLU A 123 5.13 -8.25 10.64
C GLU A 123 5.09 -8.03 9.12
N LYS A 124 4.45 -8.93 8.37
CA LYS A 124 4.23 -8.75 6.93
C LYS A 124 3.29 -7.58 6.65
N ILE A 125 2.30 -7.34 7.51
CA ILE A 125 1.44 -6.16 7.41
C ILE A 125 2.30 -4.90 7.53
N ASP A 126 3.26 -4.86 8.47
CA ASP A 126 4.14 -3.70 8.63
C ASP A 126 5.06 -3.49 7.42
N VAL A 127 5.55 -4.57 6.79
CA VAL A 127 6.30 -4.50 5.52
C VAL A 127 5.42 -3.88 4.43
N LEU A 128 4.20 -4.36 4.25
CA LEU A 128 3.24 -3.82 3.28
C LEU A 128 2.97 -2.33 3.56
N GLY A 129 2.85 -1.95 4.84
CA GLY A 129 2.70 -0.56 5.25
C GLY A 129 3.88 0.32 4.83
N ARG A 130 5.12 -0.16 5.01
CA ARG A 130 6.33 0.57 4.55
C ARG A 130 6.35 0.74 3.04
N LEU A 131 5.97 -0.30 2.28
CA LEU A 131 5.89 -0.23 0.81
C LEU A 131 4.85 0.81 0.36
N ILE A 132 3.67 0.82 0.99
CA ILE A 132 2.59 1.78 0.69
C ILE A 132 2.98 3.20 1.08
N SER A 133 3.61 3.40 2.25
CA SER A 133 4.00 4.74 2.72
C SER A 133 5.02 5.45 1.82
N ARG A 134 5.73 4.70 0.96
CA ARG A 134 6.65 5.23 -0.05
C ARG A 134 5.95 5.64 -1.35
N GLY A 135 4.62 5.54 -1.39
CA GLY A 135 3.78 5.87 -2.54
C GLY A 135 3.50 4.70 -3.47
N GLY A 136 3.88 3.47 -3.08
CA GLY A 136 3.63 2.26 -3.85
C GLY A 136 2.20 1.74 -3.69
N LYS A 137 1.70 1.02 -4.70
CA LYS A 137 0.40 0.34 -4.71
C LYS A 137 0.62 -1.15 -4.54
N THR A 138 0.69 -1.63 -3.30
CA THR A 138 0.93 -3.06 -3.05
C THR A 138 -0.36 -3.88 -3.13
N ALA A 139 -0.35 -4.94 -3.94
CA ALA A 139 -1.49 -5.81 -4.20
C ALA A 139 -1.08 -7.30 -4.23
N VAL A 140 -2.02 -8.22 -4.04
CA VAL A 140 -1.83 -9.66 -4.30
C VAL A 140 -1.81 -9.88 -5.81
N LEU A 141 -0.71 -10.43 -6.31
CA LEU A 141 -0.47 -10.61 -7.74
C LEU A 141 -0.36 -12.08 -8.15
N GLN A 142 -0.13 -13.00 -7.21
CA GLN A 142 -0.07 -14.42 -7.53
C GLN A 142 -0.50 -15.29 -6.35
N ASP A 143 -1.21 -16.37 -6.65
CA ASP A 143 -1.43 -17.47 -5.73
C ASP A 143 -0.41 -18.59 -5.93
N LYS A 144 0.27 -19.02 -4.86
CA LYS A 144 1.11 -20.21 -4.84
C LYS A 144 0.52 -21.26 -3.92
N ALA A 145 0.98 -22.50 -4.05
CA ALA A 145 0.52 -23.62 -3.24
C ALA A 145 0.62 -23.38 -1.72
N LYS A 146 1.61 -22.62 -1.26
CA LYS A 146 1.87 -22.39 0.18
C LYS A 146 1.97 -20.91 0.57
N SER A 147 1.78 -19.99 -0.37
CA SER A 147 2.01 -18.57 -0.14
C SER A 147 1.22 -17.70 -1.11
N PHE A 148 1.00 -16.45 -0.73
CA PHE A 148 0.56 -15.38 -1.62
C PHE A 148 1.78 -14.50 -1.95
N LEU A 149 1.89 -14.10 -3.21
CA LEU A 149 2.86 -13.08 -3.62
C LEU A 149 2.18 -11.73 -3.75
N PHE A 150 2.69 -10.78 -2.99
CA PHE A 150 2.37 -9.37 -3.10
C PHE A 150 3.43 -8.68 -3.95
N GLY A 151 3.02 -7.70 -4.74
CA GLY A 151 3.92 -6.89 -5.53
C GLY A 151 3.45 -5.46 -5.67
N ASP A 152 4.38 -4.58 -6.06
CA ASP A 152 4.07 -3.21 -6.42
C ASP A 152 3.36 -3.15 -7.79
N ALA A 153 2.06 -2.89 -7.74
CA ALA A 153 1.17 -2.75 -8.88
C ALA A 153 0.96 -1.27 -9.28
N SER A 154 1.88 -0.37 -8.89
CA SER A 154 1.82 1.04 -9.29
C SER A 154 2.04 1.19 -10.79
N LYS A 155 1.30 2.12 -11.42
CA LYS A 155 1.50 2.47 -12.83
C LYS A 155 2.92 3.00 -13.08
N GLU A 156 3.45 3.81 -12.18
CA GLU A 156 4.83 4.30 -12.23
C GLU A 156 5.54 3.98 -10.92
N SER A 157 6.86 3.86 -10.98
CA SER A 157 7.66 3.81 -9.76
C SER A 157 7.41 5.06 -8.92
N PRO A 158 7.15 4.95 -7.59
CA PRO A 158 6.96 6.12 -6.73
C PRO A 158 8.21 7.01 -6.74
N ILE A 159 8.04 8.33 -6.64
CA ILE A 159 9.18 9.28 -6.69
C ILE A 159 10.28 8.91 -5.69
N GLY A 160 9.92 8.46 -4.49
CA GLY A 160 10.87 8.05 -3.46
C GLY A 160 11.71 6.81 -3.81
N ASN A 161 11.30 6.05 -4.82
CA ASN A 161 11.97 4.84 -5.31
C ASN A 161 12.74 5.07 -6.60
N ARG A 162 12.78 6.29 -7.14
CA ARG A 162 13.48 6.60 -8.39
C ARG A 162 14.91 7.03 -8.13
N ASN A 163 15.68 7.17 -9.21
CA ASN A 163 17.04 7.69 -9.23
C ASN A 163 17.99 6.80 -8.41
N VAL A 164 17.85 5.49 -8.61
CA VAL A 164 18.63 4.44 -7.96
C VAL A 164 19.39 3.64 -9.02
N VAL A 165 20.49 3.00 -8.60
CA VAL A 165 21.16 1.96 -9.39
C VAL A 165 20.80 0.57 -8.86
N TYR A 166 21.26 -0.50 -9.50
CA TYR A 166 20.84 -1.85 -9.12
C TYR A 166 21.32 -2.27 -7.71
N ASP A 167 22.63 -2.26 -7.45
CA ASP A 167 23.23 -2.75 -6.21
C ASP A 167 24.39 -1.88 -5.69
N ALA A 168 24.95 -2.25 -4.53
CA ALA A 168 26.05 -1.52 -3.90
C ALA A 168 27.31 -1.44 -4.78
N THR A 169 27.60 -2.47 -5.58
CA THR A 169 28.72 -2.48 -6.52
C THR A 169 28.52 -1.44 -7.62
N ALA A 170 27.31 -1.38 -8.19
CA ALA A 170 26.94 -0.38 -9.17
C ALA A 170 26.96 1.04 -8.59
N GLN A 171 26.52 1.20 -7.34
CA GLN A 171 26.52 2.48 -6.64
C GLN A 171 27.95 3.00 -6.41
N LYS A 172 28.86 2.11 -6.00
CA LYS A 172 30.28 2.43 -5.86
C LYS A 172 30.89 2.81 -7.20
N TRP A 173 30.62 2.04 -8.26
CA TRP A 173 31.13 2.35 -9.60
C TRP A 173 30.65 3.72 -10.08
N LEU A 174 29.36 4.04 -9.91
CA LEU A 174 28.82 5.35 -10.27
C LEU A 174 29.51 6.46 -9.47
N SER A 175 29.66 6.29 -8.16
CA SER A 175 30.34 7.28 -7.31
C SER A 175 31.80 7.52 -7.70
N ASP A 176 32.51 6.47 -8.13
CA ASP A 176 33.92 6.54 -8.52
C ASP A 176 34.11 7.18 -9.91
N ASN A 177 33.15 7.04 -10.83
CA ASN A 177 33.28 7.48 -12.23
C ASN A 177 32.46 8.73 -12.58
N TYR A 178 31.36 8.98 -11.88
CA TYR A 178 30.40 10.07 -12.10
C TYR A 178 29.94 10.67 -10.76
N PRO A 179 30.86 11.23 -9.95
CA PRO A 179 30.57 11.73 -8.60
C PRO A 179 29.57 12.92 -8.58
N GLU A 180 29.38 13.59 -9.71
CA GLU A 180 28.41 14.66 -9.89
C GLU A 180 26.96 14.17 -10.01
N GLU A 181 26.75 12.90 -10.37
CA GLU A 181 25.42 12.32 -10.52
C GLU A 181 24.79 12.06 -9.15
N LYS A 182 23.58 12.60 -8.95
CA LYS A 182 22.83 12.38 -7.71
C LYS A 182 22.26 10.97 -7.74
N CYS A 183 22.72 10.07 -6.87
CA CYS A 183 22.16 8.74 -6.70
C CYS A 183 21.49 8.62 -5.33
N ASP A 184 20.20 8.24 -5.30
CA ASP A 184 19.41 8.12 -4.07
C ASP A 184 19.49 6.73 -3.43
N GLY A 185 20.47 5.92 -3.85
CA GLY A 185 20.77 4.59 -3.30
C GLY A 185 20.76 3.48 -4.34
N ASN A 186 20.63 2.25 -3.88
CA ASN A 186 20.52 1.09 -4.75
C ASN A 186 19.27 0.24 -4.47
N ALA A 187 18.71 -0.34 -5.53
CA ALA A 187 17.43 -1.05 -5.50
C ALA A 187 17.45 -2.25 -4.54
N VAL A 188 18.53 -3.04 -4.54
CA VAL A 188 18.68 -4.21 -3.69
C VAL A 188 18.64 -3.84 -2.20
N ASP A 189 19.40 -2.82 -1.80
CA ASP A 189 19.48 -2.40 -0.39
C ASP A 189 18.19 -1.70 0.05
N ILE A 190 17.57 -0.91 -0.82
CA ILE A 190 16.26 -0.29 -0.55
C ILE A 190 15.21 -1.38 -0.29
N ALA A 191 15.07 -2.36 -1.19
CA ALA A 191 14.12 -3.46 -1.00
C ALA A 191 14.37 -4.21 0.32
N ARG A 192 15.64 -4.54 0.61
CA ARG A 192 16.03 -5.21 1.86
C ARG A 192 15.68 -4.38 3.10
N SER A 193 15.93 -3.07 3.07
CA SER A 193 15.62 -2.17 4.19
C SER A 193 14.13 -2.10 4.53
N LEU A 194 13.26 -2.35 3.54
CA LEU A 194 11.82 -2.38 3.71
C LEU A 194 11.32 -3.73 4.26
N GLY A 195 12.18 -4.76 4.26
CA GLY A 195 11.81 -6.15 4.58
C GLY A 195 11.16 -6.88 3.39
N ALA A 196 11.42 -6.39 2.18
CA ALA A 196 10.92 -6.94 0.92
C ALA A 196 12.08 -7.43 0.04
N LYS A 197 11.75 -7.99 -1.12
CA LYS A 197 12.72 -8.32 -2.18
C LYS A 197 12.37 -7.55 -3.44
N LEU A 198 13.28 -7.49 -4.39
CA LEU A 198 12.93 -7.05 -5.74
C LEU A 198 11.93 -8.04 -6.35
N MET A 199 11.03 -7.52 -7.17
CA MET A 199 10.06 -8.32 -7.91
C MET A 199 10.80 -9.21 -8.92
N SER A 200 10.48 -10.50 -8.96
CA SER A 200 11.08 -11.41 -9.94
C SER A 200 10.46 -11.21 -11.32
N ARG A 201 11.17 -11.63 -12.37
CA ARG A 201 10.67 -11.61 -13.74
C ARG A 201 9.36 -12.40 -13.88
N GLU A 202 9.28 -13.56 -13.24
CA GLU A 202 8.09 -14.43 -13.32
C GLU A 202 6.87 -13.76 -12.71
N LEU A 203 7.04 -13.07 -11.57
CA LEU A 203 5.95 -12.34 -10.94
C LEU A 203 5.54 -11.11 -11.77
N HIS A 204 6.51 -10.39 -12.34
CA HIS A 204 6.23 -9.27 -13.25
C HIS A 204 5.45 -9.75 -14.49
N ASP A 205 5.94 -10.77 -15.18
CA ASP A 205 5.31 -11.31 -16.39
C ASP A 205 3.90 -11.79 -16.08
N HIS A 206 3.69 -12.46 -14.93
CA HIS A 206 2.36 -12.85 -14.47
C HIS A 206 1.45 -11.64 -14.19
N TRP A 207 1.95 -10.63 -13.46
CA TRP A 207 1.19 -9.41 -13.20
C TRP A 207 0.72 -8.72 -14.48
N VAL A 208 1.58 -8.64 -15.50
CA VAL A 208 1.22 -8.07 -16.80
C VAL A 208 0.04 -8.83 -17.45
N THR A 209 -0.03 -10.15 -17.30
CA THR A 209 -1.19 -10.93 -17.79
C THR A 209 -2.50 -10.61 -17.06
N LEU A 210 -2.42 -10.04 -15.86
CA LEU A 210 -3.58 -9.63 -15.08
C LEU A 210 -4.07 -8.23 -15.43
N LEU A 211 -3.36 -7.48 -16.27
CA LEU A 211 -3.76 -6.13 -16.68
C LEU A 211 -4.69 -6.18 -17.89
N GLU A 212 -5.68 -5.28 -17.95
CA GLU A 212 -6.56 -5.13 -19.13
C GLU A 212 -5.82 -4.53 -20.32
N GLU A 213 -4.89 -3.62 -20.03
CA GLU A 213 -4.06 -2.93 -21.00
C GLU A 213 -2.62 -2.97 -20.54
N SER A 214 -1.69 -2.94 -21.51
CA SER A 214 -0.27 -2.84 -21.19
C SER A 214 -0.02 -1.60 -20.34
N PRO A 215 0.74 -1.70 -19.23
CA PRO A 215 0.97 -0.55 -18.39
C PRO A 215 1.74 0.48 -19.23
N ASN A 216 1.16 1.64 -19.51
CA ASN A 216 1.88 2.69 -20.22
C ASN A 216 2.76 3.43 -19.23
N GLN A 217 3.93 2.85 -18.97
CA GLN A 217 4.91 3.35 -18.03
C GLN A 217 5.88 4.30 -18.73
N GLU A 218 6.30 5.32 -18.01
CA GLU A 218 7.40 6.20 -18.39
C GLU A 218 8.67 5.89 -17.57
N THR A 219 8.50 5.14 -16.47
CA THR A 219 9.58 4.68 -15.61
C THR A 219 10.09 3.28 -15.97
N TRP A 220 11.40 3.11 -15.79
CA TRP A 220 12.07 1.81 -15.87
C TRP A 220 12.29 1.29 -14.45
N ASP A 221 11.96 0.04 -14.18
CA ASP A 221 12.10 -0.51 -12.83
C ASP A 221 13.07 -1.68 -12.80
N TYR A 222 14.01 -1.67 -11.86
CA TYR A 222 14.85 -2.83 -11.59
C TYR A 222 14.02 -3.98 -11.02
N LEU A 223 14.32 -5.18 -11.53
CA LEU A 223 13.77 -6.45 -11.08
C LEU A 223 14.87 -7.32 -10.46
N ASP A 224 14.46 -8.38 -9.77
CA ASP A 224 15.39 -9.37 -9.21
C ASP A 224 16.22 -9.99 -10.35
N THR A 225 17.55 -9.91 -10.23
CA THR A 225 18.48 -10.26 -11.30
C THR A 225 19.27 -11.50 -10.91
N ASP A 226 19.32 -12.48 -11.83
CA ASP A 226 20.10 -13.70 -11.62
C ASP A 226 21.62 -13.41 -11.62
N GLU A 227 22.35 -14.24 -10.88
CA GLU A 227 23.80 -14.09 -10.69
C GLU A 227 24.56 -14.02 -12.01
N LYS A 228 24.22 -14.86 -13.00
CA LYS A 228 24.88 -14.87 -14.31
C LYS A 228 24.69 -13.55 -15.06
N THR A 229 23.48 -12.99 -15.05
CA THR A 229 23.22 -11.67 -15.64
C THR A 229 24.00 -10.58 -14.90
N ARG A 230 24.06 -10.67 -13.58
CA ARG A 230 24.75 -9.67 -12.75
C ARG A 230 26.26 -9.70 -12.91
N GLU A 231 26.87 -10.88 -12.97
CA GLU A 231 28.29 -11.10 -13.24
C GLU A 231 28.71 -10.52 -14.59
N ALA A 232 27.81 -10.56 -15.58
CA ALA A 232 28.03 -9.93 -16.89
C ALA A 232 27.92 -8.39 -16.86
N GLY A 233 27.65 -7.77 -15.71
CA GLY A 233 27.54 -6.32 -15.53
C GLY A 233 26.14 -5.75 -15.73
N PHE A 234 25.14 -6.61 -15.96
CA PHE A 234 23.77 -6.18 -16.28
C PHE A 234 22.79 -6.41 -15.12
N ALA A 235 21.63 -5.77 -15.19
CA ALA A 235 20.48 -5.99 -14.33
C ALA A 235 19.21 -6.18 -15.17
N LEU A 236 18.26 -6.96 -14.65
CA LEU A 236 16.92 -7.04 -15.22
C LEU A 236 16.17 -5.74 -14.93
N CYS A 237 15.48 -5.23 -15.94
CA CYS A 237 14.65 -4.05 -15.84
C CYS A 237 13.34 -4.24 -16.61
N CYS A 238 12.31 -3.49 -16.25
CA CYS A 238 11.04 -3.48 -16.98
C CYS A 238 10.50 -2.08 -17.25
N ASP A 239 9.89 -1.94 -18.41
CA ASP A 239 9.09 -0.78 -18.85
C ASP A 239 7.99 -1.31 -19.79
N ARG A 240 6.81 -0.69 -19.76
CA ARG A 240 5.69 -0.97 -20.68
C ARG A 240 5.33 -2.45 -20.82
N GLY A 241 5.38 -3.17 -19.72
CA GLY A 241 5.07 -4.60 -19.65
C GLY A 241 6.12 -5.51 -20.31
N ARG A 242 7.31 -4.99 -20.62
CA ARG A 242 8.42 -5.76 -21.20
C ARG A 242 9.56 -5.83 -20.21
N VAL A 243 10.20 -6.98 -20.12
CA VAL A 243 11.43 -7.17 -19.34
C VAL A 243 12.62 -7.20 -20.28
N GLY A 244 13.63 -6.40 -19.97
CA GLY A 244 14.90 -6.30 -20.68
C GLY A 244 16.09 -6.47 -19.75
N LYS A 245 17.27 -6.13 -20.27
CA LYS A 245 18.52 -6.08 -19.53
C LYS A 245 19.22 -4.77 -19.86
N ASP A 246 19.75 -4.10 -18.84
CA ASP A 246 20.59 -2.91 -19.00
C ASP A 246 21.75 -2.95 -18.00
N SER A 247 22.68 -1.99 -18.09
CA SER A 247 23.79 -1.87 -17.14
C SER A 247 23.27 -1.76 -15.72
N ALA A 248 23.86 -2.51 -14.78
CA ALA A 248 23.51 -2.42 -13.38
C ALA A 248 23.76 -1.02 -12.77
N SER A 249 24.61 -0.21 -13.41
CA SER A 249 24.96 1.16 -13.00
C SER A 249 24.26 2.25 -13.80
N ILE A 250 23.32 1.92 -14.68
CA ILE A 250 22.55 2.96 -15.38
C ILE A 250 21.76 3.76 -14.35
N LEU A 251 21.86 5.08 -14.45
CA LEU A 251 21.15 6.02 -13.61
C LEU A 251 20.42 7.02 -14.52
N SER A 252 19.11 7.09 -14.38
CA SER A 252 18.29 8.14 -14.96
C SER A 252 17.14 8.45 -14.00
N ARG A 253 16.56 9.65 -14.11
CA ARG A 253 15.51 10.15 -13.22
C ARG A 253 14.25 9.28 -13.21
N ASP A 254 14.08 8.45 -14.22
CA ASP A 254 12.94 7.56 -14.39
C ASP A 254 13.26 6.10 -14.04
N TRP A 255 14.47 5.80 -13.55
CA TRP A 255 14.83 4.46 -13.06
C TRP A 255 14.47 4.27 -11.60
N GLY A 256 13.61 3.31 -11.31
CA GLY A 256 13.19 2.94 -9.96
C GLY A 256 13.30 1.45 -9.68
N LEU A 257 12.46 0.96 -8.77
CA LEU A 257 12.42 -0.44 -8.38
C LEU A 257 11.00 -0.91 -8.10
N ARG A 258 10.72 -2.18 -8.42
CA ARG A 258 9.52 -2.86 -7.96
C ARG A 258 9.86 -3.87 -6.88
N CYS A 259 9.17 -3.76 -5.76
CA CYS A 259 9.31 -4.70 -4.66
C CYS A 259 8.22 -5.77 -4.70
N ALA A 260 8.54 -6.93 -4.14
CA ALA A 260 7.63 -8.02 -3.89
C ALA A 260 7.81 -8.56 -2.46
N LEU A 261 6.72 -9.09 -1.92
CA LEU A 261 6.67 -9.71 -0.60
C LEU A 261 5.93 -11.04 -0.68
N GLU A 262 6.54 -12.10 -0.16
CA GLU A 262 5.90 -13.40 -0.02
C GLU A 262 5.34 -13.56 1.39
N VAL A 263 4.08 -14.01 1.49
CA VAL A 263 3.36 -14.26 2.74
C VAL A 263 2.87 -15.71 2.70
N SER A 264 3.25 -16.51 3.70
CA SER A 264 2.81 -17.91 3.80
C SER A 264 1.30 -18.00 4.04
N LYS A 265 0.64 -18.99 3.44
CA LYS A 265 -0.77 -19.28 3.68
C LYS A 265 -0.99 -19.77 5.11
N ALA A 266 -2.12 -19.36 5.68
CA ALA A 266 -2.62 -19.77 6.98
C ALA A 266 -2.91 -21.28 7.07
#